data_AF-U1YI26-F1
#
_entry.id   AF-U1YI26-F1
#
_cell.length_a   1.000
_cell.length_b   1.000
_cell.length_c   1.000
_cell.angle_alpha   90.00
_cell.angle_beta   90.00
_cell.angle_gamma   90.00
#
_symmetry.space_group_name_H-M   'P 1'
#
loop_
_entity.id
_entity.type
_entity.pdbx_description
1 polymer ?
#
loop_
_entity_poly.entity_id
_entity_poly.type
_entity_poly.pdbx_seq_one_letter_code
_entity_poly.pdbx_strand_id
1 'polypeptide(L)'
;MPKLIDHEERRKQIAEATWDVILEQGMEGATVRNIAKKAGLSLGALRHYFSTQEELLVYTMKLVKEKATARINKISIQDLHPKEKVLKIILEIVPINDETMAEMKVWFAFTAYFRHKKNIFDAQHDGIFIAVQKLVDYLDQMNLLKKNLDIEIEIEKLYALIDGLALHAMLEPQRVNKERIVRVLVHHLNSICVNESDR
;
A
#
# COMPACT_ATOMS: atom_id res chain seq x y z
N MET A 1 21.26 -20.64 -17.05
CA MET A 1 20.51 -19.53 -16.41
C MET A 1 18.97 -19.47 -16.64
N PRO A 2 18.24 -20.46 -17.21
CA PRO A 2 16.77 -20.36 -17.36
C PRO A 2 15.94 -20.88 -16.16
N LYS A 3 16.47 -21.83 -15.36
CA LYS A 3 15.71 -22.51 -14.28
C LYS A 3 15.29 -21.62 -13.12
N LEU A 4 16.08 -20.59 -12.81
CA LEU A 4 15.82 -19.65 -11.70
C LEU A 4 14.72 -18.64 -12.05
N ILE A 5 14.67 -18.21 -13.31
CA ILE A 5 13.66 -17.26 -13.80
C ILE A 5 12.28 -17.92 -13.78
N ASP A 6 12.19 -19.18 -14.22
CA ASP A 6 10.96 -19.98 -14.15
C ASP A 6 10.48 -20.20 -12.70
N HIS A 7 11.41 -20.38 -11.76
CA HIS A 7 11.08 -20.57 -10.35
C HIS A 7 10.48 -19.32 -9.69
N GLU A 8 11.08 -18.14 -9.89
CA GLU A 8 10.53 -16.90 -9.35
C GLU A 8 9.20 -16.52 -10.02
N GLU A 9 9.07 -16.71 -11.33
CA GLU A 9 7.81 -16.45 -12.02
C GLU A 9 6.69 -17.35 -11.49
N ARG A 10 7.01 -18.62 -11.21
CA ARG A 10 6.04 -19.52 -10.59
C ARG A 10 5.67 -19.10 -9.17
N ARG A 11 6.62 -18.61 -8.36
CA ARG A 11 6.32 -18.05 -7.03
C ARG A 11 5.37 -16.86 -7.11
N LYS A 12 5.54 -15.97 -8.10
CA LYS A 12 4.61 -14.85 -8.35
C LYS A 12 3.21 -15.33 -8.71
N GLN A 13 3.06 -16.28 -9.63
CA GLN A 13 1.75 -16.83 -10.00
C GLN A 13 1.01 -17.45 -8.80
N ILE A 14 1.74 -18.14 -7.91
CA ILE A 14 1.17 -18.70 -6.68
C ILE A 14 0.73 -17.58 -5.73
N ALA A 15 1.50 -16.50 -5.62
CA ALA A 15 1.14 -15.33 -4.81
C ALA A 15 -0.09 -14.60 -5.36
N GLU A 16 -0.23 -14.49 -6.68
CA GLU A 16 -1.42 -13.94 -7.33
C GLU A 16 -2.65 -14.82 -7.09
N ALA A 17 -2.51 -16.15 -7.16
CA ALA A 17 -3.58 -17.06 -6.75
C ALA A 17 -3.94 -16.92 -5.26
N THR A 18 -2.95 -16.66 -4.40
CA THR A 18 -3.17 -16.42 -2.96
C THR A 18 -3.98 -15.14 -2.74
N TRP A 19 -3.61 -14.08 -3.44
CA TRP A 19 -4.31 -12.81 -3.45
C TRP A 19 -5.79 -12.96 -3.81
N ASP A 20 -6.07 -13.64 -4.92
CA ASP A 20 -7.45 -13.85 -5.37
C ASP A 20 -8.28 -14.63 -4.34
N VAL A 21 -7.68 -15.65 -3.70
CA VAL A 21 -8.38 -16.39 -2.64
C VAL A 21 -8.72 -15.48 -1.46
N ILE A 22 -7.82 -14.56 -1.07
CA ILE A 22 -8.08 -13.63 0.03
C ILE A 22 -9.19 -12.64 -0.34
N LEU A 23 -9.20 -12.14 -1.58
CA LEU A 23 -10.28 -11.25 -2.04
C LEU A 23 -11.65 -11.96 -2.11
N GLU A 24 -11.67 -13.22 -2.53
CA GLU A 24 -12.91 -13.98 -2.70
C GLU A 24 -13.45 -14.58 -1.40
N GLN A 25 -12.57 -15.03 -0.52
CA GLN A 25 -12.91 -15.89 0.63
C GLN A 25 -12.37 -15.37 1.96
N GLY A 26 -11.76 -14.18 1.97
CA GLY A 26 -11.12 -13.60 3.14
C GLY A 26 -9.87 -14.39 3.58
N MET A 27 -9.30 -13.96 4.70
CA MET A 27 -8.10 -14.60 5.25
C MET A 27 -8.35 -16.05 5.69
N GLU A 28 -9.55 -16.36 6.16
CA GLU A 28 -9.95 -17.72 6.56
C GLU A 28 -9.92 -18.69 5.38
N GLY A 29 -10.30 -18.21 4.19
CA GLY A 29 -10.26 -18.99 2.96
C GLY A 29 -8.86 -19.23 2.40
N ALA A 30 -7.84 -18.48 2.83
CA ALA A 30 -6.47 -18.50 2.33
C ALA A 30 -5.67 -19.75 2.74
N THR A 31 -6.30 -20.93 2.80
CA THR A 31 -5.67 -22.19 3.18
C THR A 31 -4.75 -22.72 2.07
N VAL A 32 -3.72 -23.47 2.44
CA VAL A 32 -2.79 -24.13 1.49
C VAL A 32 -3.55 -24.95 0.43
N ARG A 33 -4.67 -25.58 0.79
CA ARG A 33 -5.51 -26.35 -0.14
C ARG A 33 -6.23 -25.46 -1.13
N ASN A 34 -6.87 -24.39 -0.67
CA ASN A 34 -7.60 -23.47 -1.54
C ASN A 34 -6.65 -22.73 -2.49
N ILE A 35 -5.49 -22.31 -1.98
CA ILE A 35 -4.44 -21.67 -2.77
C ILE A 35 -3.88 -22.63 -3.82
N ALA A 36 -3.54 -23.87 -3.46
CA ALA A 36 -3.06 -24.87 -4.42
C ALA A 36 -4.09 -25.10 -5.52
N LYS A 37 -5.38 -25.21 -5.16
CA LYS A 37 -6.48 -25.34 -6.11
C LYS A 37 -6.57 -24.13 -7.05
N LYS A 38 -6.52 -22.90 -6.51
CA LYS A 38 -6.56 -21.66 -7.31
C LYS A 38 -5.36 -21.54 -8.24
N ALA A 39 -4.17 -21.95 -7.80
CA ALA A 39 -2.93 -21.94 -8.57
C ALA A 39 -2.81 -23.10 -9.58
N GLY A 40 -3.78 -24.02 -9.63
CA GLY A 40 -3.71 -25.22 -10.48
C GLY A 40 -2.56 -26.17 -10.11
N LEU A 41 -2.25 -26.28 -8.81
CA LEU A 41 -1.14 -27.06 -8.27
C LEU A 41 -1.61 -28.15 -7.31
N SER A 42 -0.79 -29.21 -7.18
CA SER A 42 -0.93 -30.14 -6.05
C SER A 42 -0.38 -29.51 -4.77
N LEU A 43 -0.80 -30.02 -3.61
CA LEU A 43 -0.28 -29.59 -2.31
C LEU A 43 1.24 -29.79 -2.20
N GLY A 44 1.76 -30.91 -2.74
CA GLY A 44 3.19 -31.20 -2.74
C GLY A 44 3.97 -30.23 -3.62
N ALA A 45 3.44 -29.89 -4.80
CA ALA A 45 4.06 -28.92 -5.68
C ALA A 45 4.08 -27.52 -5.05
N LEU A 46 3.00 -27.09 -4.40
CA LEU A 46 2.96 -25.81 -3.69
C LEU A 46 4.00 -25.74 -2.57
N ARG A 47 4.13 -26.82 -1.77
CA ARG A 47 5.14 -26.93 -0.70
C ARG A 47 6.59 -26.89 -1.20
N HIS A 48 6.80 -27.23 -2.47
CA HIS A 48 8.11 -27.12 -3.12
C HIS A 48 8.53 -25.66 -3.34
N TYR A 49 7.57 -24.75 -3.50
CA TYR A 49 7.82 -23.32 -3.64
C TYR A 49 7.75 -22.57 -2.31
N PHE A 50 6.82 -22.94 -1.43
CA PHE A 50 6.63 -22.27 -0.13
C PHE A 50 6.49 -23.31 0.98
N SER A 51 7.42 -23.27 1.94
CA SER A 51 7.51 -24.27 3.00
C SER A 51 6.34 -24.16 3.97
N THR A 52 5.85 -22.94 4.20
CA THR A 52 4.71 -22.64 5.07
C THR A 52 3.72 -21.71 4.40
N GLN A 53 2.47 -21.74 4.89
CA GLN A 53 1.45 -20.77 4.49
C GLN A 53 1.90 -19.34 4.81
N GLU A 54 2.57 -19.14 5.93
CA GLU A 54 3.07 -17.82 6.35
C GLU A 54 4.13 -17.26 5.39
N GLU A 55 5.06 -18.10 4.91
CA GLU A 55 6.04 -17.71 3.90
C GLU A 55 5.35 -17.20 2.62
N LEU A 56 4.34 -17.93 2.16
CA LEU A 56 3.57 -17.55 0.99
C LEU A 56 2.80 -16.24 1.20
N LEU A 57 2.17 -16.09 2.36
CA LEU A 57 1.46 -14.88 2.74
C LEU A 57 2.40 -13.66 2.76
N VAL A 58 3.57 -13.77 3.41
CA VAL A 58 4.58 -12.69 3.43
C VAL A 58 5.07 -12.36 2.03
N TYR A 59 5.34 -13.36 1.20
CA TYR A 59 5.75 -13.13 -0.19
C TYR A 59 4.64 -12.45 -1.01
N THR A 60 3.38 -12.82 -0.77
CA THR A 60 2.22 -12.19 -1.42
C THR A 60 2.15 -10.69 -1.07
N MET A 61 2.30 -10.33 0.21
CA MET A 61 2.33 -8.91 0.61
C MET A 61 3.52 -8.15 0.03
N LYS A 62 4.68 -8.80 -0.08
CA LYS A 62 5.83 -8.19 -0.75
C LYS A 62 5.52 -7.85 -2.20
N LEU A 63 4.89 -8.76 -2.95
CA LEU A 63 4.52 -8.52 -4.35
C LEU A 63 3.54 -7.35 -4.50
N VAL A 64 2.60 -7.21 -3.57
CA VAL A 64 1.62 -6.11 -3.54
C VAL A 64 2.32 -4.78 -3.30
N LYS A 65 3.21 -4.74 -2.32
CA LYS A 65 4.04 -3.56 -2.04
C LYS A 65 4.92 -3.19 -3.25
N GLU A 66 5.48 -4.17 -3.96
CA GLU A 66 6.26 -3.95 -5.17
C GLU A 66 5.42 -3.35 -6.31
N LYS A 67 4.19 -3.84 -6.52
CA LYS A 67 3.26 -3.27 -7.51
C LYS A 67 2.93 -1.81 -7.19
N ALA A 68 2.56 -1.49 -5.94
CA ALA A 68 2.32 -0.12 -5.49
C ALA A 68 3.57 0.76 -5.64
N THR A 69 4.74 0.27 -5.23
CA THR A 69 6.01 0.99 -5.37
C THR A 69 6.35 1.29 -6.84
N ALA A 70 6.06 0.36 -7.75
CA ALA A 70 6.27 0.57 -9.18
C ALA A 70 5.37 1.69 -9.74
N ARG A 71 4.10 1.78 -9.29
CA ARG A 71 3.20 2.88 -9.66
C ARG A 71 3.68 4.22 -9.10
N ILE A 72 4.11 4.26 -7.84
CA ILE A 72 4.71 5.45 -7.21
C ILE A 72 5.95 5.91 -7.99
N ASN A 73 6.87 5.01 -8.33
CA ASN A 73 8.08 5.36 -9.08
C ASN A 73 7.78 5.96 -10.46
N LYS A 74 6.73 5.49 -11.14
CA LYS A 74 6.28 6.08 -12.41
C LYS A 74 5.77 7.51 -12.24
N ILE A 75 5.23 7.88 -11.09
CA ILE A 75 4.80 9.25 -10.78
C ILE A 75 6.01 10.13 -10.47
N SER A 76 6.97 9.60 -9.70
CA SER A 76 8.16 10.34 -9.26
C SER A 76 8.99 10.92 -10.41
N ILE A 77 9.07 10.20 -11.54
CA ILE A 77 9.82 10.61 -12.73
C ILE A 77 9.05 11.57 -13.66
N GLN A 78 7.76 11.83 -13.41
CA GLN A 78 6.98 12.75 -14.24
C GLN A 78 7.37 14.20 -13.96
N ASP A 79 7.31 15.03 -15.00
CA ASP A 79 7.46 16.48 -14.88
C ASP A 79 6.11 17.08 -14.42
N LEU A 80 5.97 17.20 -13.10
CA LEU A 80 4.77 17.69 -12.43
C LEU A 80 5.19 18.68 -11.35
N HIS A 81 4.30 19.62 -11.04
CA HIS A 81 4.49 20.48 -9.88
C HIS A 81 4.62 19.61 -8.60
N PRO A 82 5.57 19.89 -7.68
CA PRO A 82 5.86 18.98 -6.57
C PRO A 82 4.64 18.66 -5.68
N LYS A 83 3.76 19.64 -5.44
CA LYS A 83 2.51 19.43 -4.69
C LYS A 83 1.57 18.45 -5.39
N GLU A 84 1.47 18.52 -6.71
CA GLU A 84 0.67 17.57 -7.51
C GLU A 84 1.29 16.17 -7.49
N LYS A 85 2.62 16.09 -7.57
CA LYS A 85 3.36 14.84 -7.46
C LYS A 85 3.11 14.15 -6.12
N VAL A 86 3.21 14.88 -5.01
CA VAL A 86 2.90 14.35 -3.66
C VAL A 86 1.46 13.87 -3.57
N LEU A 87 0.50 14.66 -4.05
CA LEU A 87 -0.90 14.25 -4.06
C LEU A 87 -1.10 12.93 -4.83
N LYS A 88 -0.54 12.82 -6.04
CA LYS A 88 -0.63 11.60 -6.85
C LYS A 88 0.00 10.39 -6.15
N ILE A 89 1.13 10.57 -5.47
CA ILE A 89 1.76 9.48 -4.70
C ILE A 89 0.87 9.04 -3.53
N ILE A 90 0.28 9.98 -2.77
CA ILE A 90 -0.63 9.63 -1.68
C ILE A 90 -1.86 8.87 -2.21
N LEU A 91 -2.37 9.25 -3.38
CA LEU A 91 -3.49 8.56 -4.02
C LEU A 91 -3.18 7.12 -4.49
N GLU A 92 -1.90 6.73 -4.59
CA GLU A 92 -1.52 5.33 -4.80
C GLU A 92 -1.53 4.49 -3.51
N ILE A 93 -1.59 5.15 -2.34
CA ILE A 93 -1.59 4.53 -1.01
C ILE A 93 -3.02 4.40 -0.45
N VAL A 94 -3.93 5.28 -0.87
CA VAL A 94 -5.33 5.31 -0.41
C VAL A 94 -6.24 4.55 -1.39
N PRO A 95 -7.23 3.75 -0.93
CA PRO A 95 -8.16 2.99 -1.77
C PRO A 95 -9.17 3.88 -2.53
N ILE A 96 -8.75 4.43 -3.67
CA ILE A 96 -9.54 5.34 -4.52
C ILE A 96 -10.08 4.71 -5.81
N ASN A 97 -9.73 3.45 -6.08
CA ASN A 97 -10.17 2.66 -7.22
C ASN A 97 -10.21 1.17 -6.84
N ASP A 98 -10.70 0.31 -7.74
CA ASP A 98 -10.87 -1.11 -7.45
C ASP A 98 -9.55 -1.82 -7.11
N GLU A 99 -8.44 -1.43 -7.75
CA GLU A 99 -7.10 -1.99 -7.52
C GLU A 99 -6.59 -1.65 -6.11
N THR A 100 -6.50 -0.36 -5.77
CA THR A 100 -6.08 0.13 -4.45
C THR A 100 -7.03 -0.30 -3.33
N MET A 101 -8.32 -0.47 -3.63
CA MET A 101 -9.31 -1.03 -2.70
C MET A 101 -9.05 -2.51 -2.41
N ALA A 102 -8.75 -3.30 -3.43
CA ALA A 102 -8.34 -4.69 -3.26
C ALA A 102 -7.05 -4.78 -2.42
N GLU A 103 -6.08 -3.91 -2.70
CA GLU A 103 -4.84 -3.82 -1.92
C GLU A 103 -5.06 -3.49 -0.45
N MET A 104 -5.92 -2.51 -0.16
CA MET A 104 -6.25 -2.17 1.21
C MET A 104 -6.96 -3.32 1.95
N LYS A 105 -7.90 -4.01 1.31
CA LYS A 105 -8.62 -5.13 1.90
C LYS A 105 -7.68 -6.27 2.29
N VAL A 106 -6.76 -6.62 1.39
CA VAL A 106 -5.78 -7.66 1.64
C VAL A 106 -4.82 -7.22 2.75
N TRP A 107 -4.27 -6.00 2.67
CA TRP A 107 -3.40 -5.47 3.73
C TRP A 107 -4.08 -5.52 5.10
N PHE A 108 -5.35 -5.11 5.21
CA PHE A 108 -6.10 -5.15 6.46
C PHE A 108 -6.30 -6.58 6.99
N ALA A 109 -6.68 -7.51 6.11
CA ALA A 109 -6.83 -8.93 6.45
C ALA A 109 -5.51 -9.53 6.97
N PHE A 110 -4.40 -9.15 6.34
CA PHE A 110 -3.05 -9.53 6.75
C PHE A 110 -2.65 -8.94 8.10
N THR A 111 -2.81 -7.64 8.29
CA THR A 111 -2.49 -6.94 9.55
C THR A 111 -3.27 -7.54 10.71
N ALA A 112 -4.56 -7.84 10.51
CA ALA A 112 -5.38 -8.51 11.51
C ALA A 112 -4.87 -9.92 11.84
N TYR A 113 -4.49 -10.70 10.83
CA TYR A 113 -4.00 -12.08 11.01
C TYR A 113 -2.64 -12.16 11.71
N PHE A 114 -1.71 -11.27 11.36
CA PHE A 114 -0.35 -11.30 11.90
C PHE A 114 -0.18 -10.50 13.20
N ARG A 115 -1.20 -9.75 13.66
CA ARG A 115 -1.16 -8.94 14.89
C ARG A 115 -0.64 -9.70 16.12
N HIS A 116 -0.92 -10.99 16.23
CA HIS A 116 -0.52 -11.82 17.37
C HIS A 116 0.74 -12.66 17.11
N LYS A 117 1.28 -12.64 15.88
CA LYS A 117 2.48 -13.37 15.48
C LYS A 117 3.70 -12.46 15.62
N LYS A 118 4.13 -12.26 16.87
CA LYS A 118 5.38 -11.55 17.22
C LYS A 118 6.51 -12.15 16.35
N ASN A 119 7.20 -11.31 15.57
CA ASN A 119 8.38 -11.61 14.72
C ASN A 119 8.16 -11.76 13.20
N ILE A 120 6.94 -11.72 12.66
CA ILE A 120 6.73 -11.93 11.20
C ILE A 120 6.29 -10.65 10.47
N PHE A 121 5.48 -9.82 11.13
CA PHE A 121 4.98 -8.58 10.57
C PHE A 121 5.26 -7.46 11.56
N ASP A 122 6.21 -6.60 11.20
CA ASP A 122 6.45 -5.39 11.97
C ASP A 122 5.42 -4.34 11.56
N ALA A 123 4.26 -4.39 12.20
CA ALA A 123 3.21 -3.40 12.02
C ALA A 123 3.68 -1.97 12.40
N GLN A 124 4.78 -1.81 13.16
CA GLN A 124 5.34 -0.49 13.46
C GLN A 124 6.12 0.11 12.28
N HIS A 125 6.47 -0.70 11.27
CA HIS A 125 7.19 -0.29 10.07
C HIS A 125 6.44 -0.69 8.79
N ASP A 126 5.16 -0.34 8.69
CA ASP A 126 4.32 -0.63 7.51
C ASP A 126 4.85 0.03 6.21
N GLY A 127 5.79 0.96 6.35
CA GLY A 127 6.46 1.68 5.26
C GLY A 127 5.69 2.90 4.78
N ILE A 128 4.43 3.08 5.21
CA ILE A 128 3.60 4.23 4.89
C ILE A 128 4.10 5.43 5.68
N PHE A 129 4.36 5.29 6.98
CA PHE A 129 4.92 6.39 7.79
C PHE A 129 6.22 6.94 7.19
N ILE A 130 7.15 6.05 6.81
CA ILE A 130 8.41 6.41 6.15
C ILE A 130 8.16 7.09 4.80
N ALA A 131 7.14 6.66 4.05
CA ALA A 131 6.77 7.29 2.80
C ALA A 131 6.23 8.71 3.03
N VAL A 132 5.37 8.91 4.03
CA VAL A 132 4.84 10.23 4.41
C VAL A 132 5.96 11.18 4.81
N GLN A 133 6.90 10.73 5.65
CA GLN A 133 8.08 11.51 6.01
C GLN A 133 8.85 11.99 4.77
N LYS A 134 9.15 11.07 3.84
CA LYS A 134 9.84 11.41 2.58
C LYS A 134 9.07 12.41 1.71
N LEU A 135 7.74 12.34 1.70
CA LEU A 135 6.91 13.27 0.95
C LEU A 135 6.92 14.67 1.55
N VAL A 136 6.89 14.79 2.87
CA VAL A 136 7.00 16.08 3.56
C VAL A 136 8.42 16.66 3.39
N ASP A 137 9.46 15.84 3.57
CA ASP A 137 10.86 16.24 3.31
C ASP A 137 11.06 16.73 1.87
N TYR A 138 10.41 16.08 0.90
CA TYR A 138 10.45 16.50 -0.50
C TYR A 138 9.78 17.88 -0.70
N LEU A 139 8.66 18.17 -0.03
CA LEU A 139 8.03 19.49 -0.10
C LEU A 139 8.90 20.57 0.54
N ASP A 140 9.59 20.25 1.63
CA ASP A 140 10.52 21.16 2.30
C ASP A 140 11.71 21.51 1.41
N GLN A 141 12.34 20.50 0.79
CA GLN A 141 13.44 20.68 -0.17
C GLN A 141 13.05 21.55 -1.37
N MET A 142 11.78 21.52 -1.78
CA MET A 142 11.24 22.34 -2.87
C MET A 142 10.84 23.76 -2.41
N ASN A 143 11.09 24.12 -1.14
CA ASN A 143 10.67 25.37 -0.50
C ASN A 143 9.17 25.64 -0.69
N LEU A 144 8.35 24.60 -0.44
CA LEU A 144 6.90 24.69 -0.56
C LEU A 144 6.19 24.72 0.78
N LEU A 145 6.85 24.36 1.89
CA LEU A 145 6.23 24.39 3.21
C LEU A 145 6.14 25.83 3.76
N LYS A 146 5.08 26.13 4.51
CA LYS A 146 4.92 27.40 5.21
C LYS A 146 5.96 27.55 6.33
N LYS A 147 6.29 28.79 6.66
CA LYS A 147 7.19 29.11 7.78
C LYS A 147 6.55 28.73 9.13
N ASN A 148 7.38 28.37 10.10
CA ASN A 148 7.00 28.06 11.49
C ASN A 148 6.10 26.83 11.66
N LEU A 149 6.15 25.87 10.74
CA LEU A 149 5.54 24.55 10.96
C LEU A 149 6.41 23.71 11.89
N ASP A 150 5.76 22.92 12.73
CA ASP A 150 6.37 21.78 13.40
C ASP A 150 6.28 20.58 12.45
N ILE A 151 7.40 20.28 11.79
CA ILE A 151 7.45 19.28 10.71
C ILE A 151 7.14 17.87 11.24
N GLU A 152 7.61 17.52 12.44
CA GLU A 152 7.35 16.21 13.03
C GLU A 152 5.85 16.02 13.29
N ILE A 153 5.18 17.06 13.80
CA ILE A 153 3.74 17.04 14.04
C ILE A 153 2.93 17.01 12.74
N GLU A 154 3.36 17.72 11.68
CA GLU A 154 2.66 17.69 10.39
C GLU A 154 2.83 16.33 9.67
N ILE A 155 3.97 15.65 9.82
CA ILE A 155 4.15 14.26 9.34
C ILE A 155 3.15 13.34 10.04
N GLU A 156 3.05 13.39 11.37
CA GLU A 156 2.14 12.55 12.16
C GLU A 156 0.67 12.79 11.77
N LYS A 157 0.29 14.07 11.59
CA LYS A 157 -1.06 14.44 11.13
C LYS A 157 -1.38 13.91 9.74
N LEU A 158 -0.46 14.05 8.79
CA LEU A 158 -0.68 13.56 7.43
C LEU A 158 -0.76 12.04 7.42
N TYR A 159 0.06 11.36 8.20
CA TYR A 159 0.01 9.91 8.36
C TYR A 159 -1.34 9.45 8.93
N ALA A 160 -1.76 10.02 10.06
CA ALA A 160 -3.06 9.72 10.66
C ALA A 160 -4.25 10.04 9.73
N LEU A 161 -4.12 11.11 8.94
CA LEU A 161 -5.13 11.47 7.93
C LEU A 161 -5.23 10.42 6.82
N ILE A 162 -4.10 9.93 6.31
CA ILE A 162 -4.05 8.90 5.27
C ILE A 162 -4.67 7.60 5.79
N ASP A 163 -4.30 7.16 6.99
CA ASP A 163 -4.86 5.96 7.62
C ASP A 163 -6.37 6.07 7.81
N GLY A 164 -6.83 7.21 8.35
CA GLY A 164 -8.24 7.48 8.55
C GLY A 164 -9.04 7.49 7.24
N LEU A 165 -8.51 8.15 6.20
CA LEU A 165 -9.13 8.15 4.87
C LEU A 165 -9.19 6.75 4.27
N ALA A 166 -8.11 5.96 4.39
CA ALA A 166 -8.05 4.62 3.85
C ALA A 166 -9.04 3.67 4.55
N LEU A 167 -9.09 3.70 5.88
CA LEU A 167 -10.03 2.91 6.67
C LEU A 167 -11.48 3.29 6.36
N HIS A 168 -11.81 4.59 6.34
CA HIS A 168 -13.17 5.03 6.07
C HIS A 168 -13.60 4.80 4.63
N ALA A 169 -12.70 4.92 3.64
CA ALA A 169 -13.02 4.59 2.27
C ALA A 169 -13.32 3.09 2.09
N MET A 170 -12.59 2.23 2.82
CA MET A 170 -12.83 0.79 2.82
C MET A 170 -14.18 0.43 3.46
N LEU A 171 -14.54 1.05 4.59
CA LEU A 171 -15.76 0.73 5.34
C LEU A 171 -17.01 1.47 4.83
N GLU A 172 -16.84 2.66 4.28
CA GLU A 172 -17.92 3.58 3.91
C GLU A 172 -17.67 4.22 2.52
N PRO A 173 -17.49 3.42 1.45
CA PRO A 173 -17.03 3.92 0.14
C PRO A 173 -17.97 4.94 -0.50
N GLN A 174 -19.26 4.94 -0.14
CA GLN A 174 -20.23 5.94 -0.59
C GLN A 174 -20.03 7.30 0.09
N ARG A 175 -19.66 7.30 1.39
CA ARG A 175 -19.41 8.54 2.13
C ARG A 175 -18.01 9.07 1.84
N VAL A 176 -16.99 8.21 1.80
CA VAL A 176 -15.58 8.56 1.58
C VAL A 176 -15.15 8.02 0.22
N ASN A 177 -15.71 8.62 -0.82
CA ASN A 177 -15.36 8.35 -2.21
C ASN A 177 -14.08 9.10 -2.63
N LYS A 178 -13.60 8.80 -3.85
CA LYS A 178 -12.40 9.42 -4.44
C LYS A 178 -12.46 10.95 -4.41
N GLU A 179 -13.59 11.55 -4.76
CA GLU A 179 -13.76 12.99 -4.81
C GLU A 179 -13.57 13.62 -3.43
N ARG A 180 -14.14 13.01 -2.38
CA ARG A 180 -13.96 13.48 -1.00
C ARG A 180 -12.52 13.30 -0.52
N ILE A 181 -11.89 12.17 -0.81
CA ILE A 181 -10.48 11.89 -0.46
C ILE A 181 -9.58 12.97 -1.06
N VAL A 182 -9.70 13.21 -2.37
CA VAL A 182 -8.90 14.23 -3.08
C VAL A 182 -9.12 15.61 -2.46
N ARG A 183 -10.38 16.00 -2.18
CA ARG A 183 -10.68 17.30 -1.57
C ARG A 183 -10.04 17.47 -0.20
N VAL A 184 -10.08 16.45 0.65
CA VAL A 184 -9.49 16.49 2.00
C VAL A 184 -7.97 16.59 1.92
N LEU A 185 -7.33 15.78 1.06
CA LEU A 185 -5.88 15.80 0.87
C LEU A 185 -5.40 17.14 0.29
N VAL A 186 -6.08 17.67 -0.73
CA VAL A 186 -5.75 18.99 -1.30
C VAL A 186 -5.89 20.09 -0.25
N HIS A 187 -6.96 20.07 0.55
CA HIS A 187 -7.15 21.04 1.63
C HIS A 187 -6.02 20.95 2.66
N HIS A 188 -5.64 19.74 3.08
CA HIS A 188 -4.52 19.54 4.00
C HIS A 188 -3.21 20.04 3.40
N LEU A 189 -2.86 19.67 2.16
CA LEU A 189 -1.65 20.14 1.49
C LEU A 189 -1.61 21.68 1.37
N ASN A 190 -2.73 22.34 1.09
CA ASN A 190 -2.80 23.82 1.06
C ASN A 190 -2.68 24.46 2.46
N SER A 191 -3.02 23.72 3.52
CA SER A 191 -2.86 24.22 4.89
C SER A 191 -1.39 24.28 5.31
N ILE A 192 -0.55 23.37 4.82
CA ILE A 192 0.89 23.30 5.14
C ILE A 192 1.79 23.89 4.04
N CYS A 193 1.35 23.97 2.79
CA CYS A 193 2.15 24.53 1.69
C CYS A 193 1.83 26.01 1.41
N VAL A 194 2.83 26.78 0.99
CA VAL A 194 2.64 28.13 0.45
C VAL A 194 1.85 28.10 -0.86
N ASN A 195 1.05 29.13 -1.12
CA ASN A 195 0.41 29.28 -2.42
C ASN A 195 1.41 29.84 -3.44
N GLU A 196 1.17 29.60 -4.72
CA GLU A 196 1.98 30.19 -5.79
C GLU A 196 1.99 31.73 -5.75
N SER A 197 0.95 32.33 -5.17
CA SER A 197 0.84 33.78 -4.92
C SER A 197 1.67 34.31 -3.74
N ASP A 198 2.22 33.41 -2.91
CA ASP A 198 2.99 33.76 -1.71
C ASP A 198 4.52 33.69 -1.96
N ARG A 199 4.94 33.42 -3.21
CA ARG A 199 6.32 33.44 -3.70
C ARG A 199 6.63 34.77 -4.38
#